data_AF-A0A5C1AMT3-F1
#
_entry.id   AF-A0A5C1AMT3-F1
#
_cell.length_a   1.000
_cell.length_b   1.000
_cell.length_c   1.000
_cell.angle_alpha   90.00
_cell.angle_beta   90.00
_cell.angle_gamma   90.00
#
_symmetry.space_group_name_H-M   'P 1'
#
loop_
_entity.id
_entity.type
_entity.pdbx_description
1 polymer ?
#
loop_
_entity_poly.entity_id
_entity_poly.type
_entity_poly.pdbx_seq_one_letter_code
_entity_poly.pdbx_strand_id
1 'polypeptide(L)'
;MTSLPWWAYVIIAGLAWGTYVPIIFYGGTELTTKPGTIGGRLASILCVGIAYFVMAVVIPVVMMLLNSEDKPDWKPNGLVFSGLAGVMGAIGAICVIFASKAATETAKGEFDTQVTALTASIQAEPDPVKQESIKAELTAFQAERSTYLASYRIYIAPLIFCLAPLINTLMSLVWHPKPGNPWHFDLVIPSWHLPLGILFVAVGTFLVLYSKEASEASKAAPAPKPAAAKPAEAGS
;
A
#
# COMPACT_ATOMS: atom_id res chain seq x y z
N MET A 1 33.40 8.97 -15.94
CA MET A 1 31.94 8.77 -15.88
C MET A 1 31.39 9.81 -14.94
N THR A 2 30.52 10.70 -15.41
CA THR A 2 29.82 11.66 -14.54
C THR A 2 29.00 10.88 -13.53
N SER A 3 29.37 10.94 -12.26
CA SER A 3 28.60 10.31 -11.18
C SER A 3 27.24 11.00 -11.11
N LEU A 4 26.17 10.21 -11.09
CA LEU A 4 24.86 10.75 -10.77
C LEU A 4 24.91 11.33 -9.35
N PRO A 5 24.28 12.49 -9.09
CA PRO A 5 24.20 13.02 -7.74
C PRO A 5 23.35 12.09 -6.86
N TRP A 6 23.62 12.07 -5.55
CA TRP A 6 22.94 11.18 -4.60
C TRP A 6 21.40 11.27 -4.67
N TRP A 7 20.86 12.48 -4.89
CA TRP A 7 19.42 12.69 -5.00
C TRP A 7 18.80 12.02 -6.23
N ALA A 8 19.56 11.84 -7.31
CA ALA A 8 19.07 11.13 -8.50
C ALA A 8 18.86 9.65 -8.21
N TYR A 9 19.74 9.02 -7.43
CA TYR A 9 19.55 7.65 -6.97
C TYR A 9 18.32 7.52 -6.05
N VAL A 10 18.06 8.53 -5.20
CA VAL A 10 16.86 8.58 -4.36
C VAL A 10 15.59 8.62 -5.21
N ILE A 11 15.56 9.44 -6.28
CA ILE A 11 14.42 9.51 -7.20
C ILE A 11 14.21 8.17 -7.91
N ILE A 12 15.27 7.56 -8.43
CA ILE A 12 15.19 6.26 -9.10
C ILE A 12 14.69 5.18 -8.14
N ALA A 13 15.17 5.17 -6.89
CA ALA A 13 14.70 4.26 -5.86
C ALA A 13 13.21 4.48 -5.56
N GLY A 14 12.78 5.74 -5.42
CA GLY A 14 11.37 6.10 -5.23
C GLY A 14 10.49 5.63 -6.39
N LEU A 15 10.93 5.79 -7.63
CA LEU A 15 10.21 5.32 -8.82
C LEU A 15 10.12 3.79 -8.89
N ALA A 16 11.21 3.08 -8.60
CA ALA A 16 11.24 1.62 -8.58
C ALA A 16 10.31 1.04 -7.51
N TRP A 17 10.36 1.59 -6.28
CA TRP A 17 9.48 1.15 -5.20
C TRP A 17 8.02 1.60 -5.39
N GLY A 18 7.79 2.79 -5.94
CA GLY A 18 6.44 3.30 -6.20
C GLY A 18 5.69 2.52 -7.27
N THR A 19 6.40 2.03 -8.30
CA THR A 19 5.82 1.21 -9.38
C THR A 19 5.71 -0.27 -9.03
N TYR A 20 6.49 -0.75 -8.05
CA TYR A 20 6.54 -2.16 -7.65
C TYR A 20 5.16 -2.73 -7.27
N VAL A 21 4.42 -2.03 -6.40
CA VAL A 21 3.15 -2.57 -5.84
C VAL A 21 2.07 -2.77 -6.92
N PRO A 22 1.78 -1.80 -7.81
CA PRO A 22 0.86 -2.02 -8.92
C PRO A 22 1.29 -3.16 -9.87
N ILE A 23 2.59 -3.24 -10.20
CA ILE A 23 3.13 -4.23 -11.13
C ILE A 23 3.00 -5.65 -10.53
N ILE A 24 3.32 -5.83 -9.24
CA ILE A 24 3.25 -7.15 -8.62
C ILE A 24 1.81 -7.64 -8.47
N PHE A 25 0.85 -6.73 -8.26
CA PHE A 25 -0.56 -7.10 -8.27
C PHE A 25 -1.03 -7.56 -9.63
N TYR A 26 -0.69 -6.82 -10.68
CA TYR A 26 -1.02 -7.20 -12.04
C TYR A 26 -0.38 -8.55 -12.41
N GLY A 27 0.90 -8.74 -12.12
CA GLY A 27 1.57 -10.03 -12.33
C GLY A 27 0.90 -11.16 -11.54
N GLY A 28 0.51 -10.92 -10.29
CA GLY A 28 -0.22 -11.89 -9.48
C GLY A 28 -1.60 -12.26 -10.02
N THR A 29 -2.33 -11.31 -10.64
CA THR A 29 -3.62 -11.59 -11.28
C THR A 29 -3.45 -12.40 -12.56
N GLU A 30 -2.46 -12.09 -13.39
CA GLU A 30 -2.18 -12.84 -14.62
C GLU A 30 -1.72 -14.28 -14.34
N LEU A 31 -1.00 -14.48 -13.24
CA LEU A 31 -0.56 -15.82 -12.81
C LEU A 31 -1.65 -16.59 -12.04
N THR A 32 -2.84 -16.02 -11.83
CA THR A 32 -3.93 -16.66 -11.10
C THR A 32 -4.79 -17.49 -12.05
N THR A 33 -4.77 -18.81 -11.89
CA THR A 33 -5.58 -19.75 -12.69
C THR A 33 -7.05 -19.82 -12.29
N LYS A 34 -7.38 -19.46 -11.04
CA LYS A 34 -8.75 -19.41 -10.51
C LYS A 34 -8.97 -18.17 -9.65
N PRO A 35 -9.98 -17.33 -9.93
CA PRO A 35 -10.29 -16.16 -9.12
C PRO A 35 -10.45 -16.52 -7.64
N GLY A 36 -9.74 -15.83 -6.76
CA GLY A 36 -9.79 -16.06 -5.31
C GLY A 36 -8.80 -17.10 -4.77
N THR A 37 -7.98 -17.74 -5.62
CA THR A 37 -6.91 -18.63 -5.15
C THR A 37 -5.61 -17.88 -4.85
N ILE A 38 -4.81 -18.41 -3.91
CA ILE A 38 -3.53 -17.79 -3.52
C ILE A 38 -2.39 -18.09 -4.51
N GLY A 39 -2.59 -19.03 -5.44
CA GLY A 39 -1.55 -19.56 -6.32
C GLY A 39 -0.81 -18.51 -7.14
N GLY A 40 -1.54 -17.60 -7.81
CA GLY A 40 -0.92 -16.56 -8.63
C GLY A 40 -0.10 -15.55 -7.81
N ARG A 41 -0.51 -15.28 -6.57
CA ARG A 41 0.25 -14.43 -5.65
C ARG A 41 1.53 -15.10 -5.16
N LEU A 42 1.48 -16.40 -4.86
CA LEU A 42 2.68 -17.17 -4.50
C LEU A 42 3.68 -17.25 -5.67
N ALA A 43 3.18 -17.48 -6.89
CA ALA A 43 4.01 -17.48 -8.09
C ALA A 43 4.67 -16.10 -8.32
N SER A 44 3.90 -15.03 -8.13
CA SER A 44 4.41 -13.66 -8.21
C SER A 44 5.51 -13.35 -7.18
N ILE A 45 5.33 -13.77 -5.92
CA ILE A 45 6.37 -13.67 -4.87
C ILE A 45 7.61 -14.48 -5.24
N LEU A 46 7.43 -15.68 -5.79
CA LEU A 46 8.55 -16.51 -6.23
C LEU A 46 9.35 -15.83 -7.34
N CYS A 47 8.69 -15.22 -8.32
CA CYS A 47 9.34 -14.43 -9.37
C CYS A 47 10.15 -13.26 -8.80
N VAL A 48 9.61 -12.56 -7.80
CA VAL A 48 10.34 -11.49 -7.08
C VAL A 48 11.56 -12.06 -6.36
N GLY A 49 11.42 -13.20 -5.69
CA GLY A 49 12.52 -13.87 -5.00
C GLY A 49 13.67 -14.21 -5.94
N ILE A 50 13.37 -14.73 -7.13
CA ILE A 50 14.38 -15.02 -8.17
C ILE A 50 15.06 -13.72 -8.64
N ALA A 51 14.28 -12.68 -8.93
CA ALA A 51 14.84 -11.39 -9.34
C ALA A 51 15.76 -10.79 -8.24
N TYR A 52 15.35 -10.88 -6.98
CA TYR A 52 16.16 -10.43 -5.84
C TYR A 52 17.41 -11.27 -5.66
N PHE A 53 17.36 -12.59 -5.89
CA PHE A 53 18.56 -13.40 -5.88
C PHE A 53 19.57 -12.94 -6.94
N VAL A 54 19.12 -12.67 -8.17
CA VAL A 54 20.01 -12.16 -9.22
C VAL A 54 20.57 -10.78 -8.83
N MET A 55 19.73 -9.84 -8.42
CA MET A 55 20.15 -8.47 -8.12
C MET A 55 20.97 -8.33 -6.84
N ALA A 56 20.66 -9.10 -5.80
CA ALA A 56 21.25 -8.97 -4.46
C ALA A 56 22.33 -10.02 -4.15
N VAL A 57 22.47 -11.08 -4.95
CA VAL A 57 23.53 -12.09 -4.80
C VAL A 57 24.46 -12.08 -6.00
N VAL A 58 23.93 -12.28 -7.21
CA VAL A 58 24.78 -12.45 -8.41
C VAL A 58 25.54 -11.17 -8.73
N ILE A 59 24.86 -10.01 -8.75
CA ILE A 59 25.53 -8.74 -9.07
C ILE A 59 26.63 -8.39 -8.06
N PRO A 60 26.40 -8.39 -6.73
CA PRO A 60 27.46 -8.10 -5.76
C PRO A 60 28.64 -9.08 -5.85
N VAL A 61 28.37 -10.38 -6.02
CA VAL A 61 29.43 -11.39 -6.18
C VAL A 61 30.29 -11.09 -7.41
N VAL A 62 29.66 -10.82 -8.55
CA VAL A 62 30.39 -10.45 -9.78
C VAL A 62 31.21 -9.17 -9.57
N MET A 63 30.63 -8.14 -8.94
CA MET A 63 31.36 -6.90 -8.65
C MET A 63 32.57 -7.14 -7.74
N MET A 64 32.44 -7.97 -6.72
CA MET A 64 33.54 -8.34 -5.82
C MET A 64 34.62 -9.18 -6.51
N LEU A 65 34.25 -10.03 -7.48
CA LEU A 65 35.20 -10.82 -8.26
C LEU A 65 36.00 -9.97 -9.26
N LEU A 66 35.38 -8.89 -9.78
CA LEU A 66 36.00 -8.01 -10.77
C LEU A 66 36.82 -6.87 -10.13
N ASN A 67 36.46 -6.42 -8.93
CA ASN A 67 37.11 -5.28 -8.26
C ASN A 67 37.98 -5.72 -7.08
N SER A 68 39.30 -5.57 -7.21
CA SER A 68 40.28 -6.02 -6.22
C SER A 68 40.57 -5.04 -5.08
N GLU A 69 40.09 -3.79 -5.18
CA GLU A 69 40.38 -2.72 -4.20
C GLU A 69 39.42 -2.72 -2.99
N ASP A 70 38.28 -3.42 -3.09
CA ASP A 70 37.22 -3.46 -2.06
C ASP A 70 37.09 -4.85 -1.42
N LYS A 71 38.20 -5.45 -0.95
CA LYS A 71 38.11 -6.74 -0.24
C LYS A 71 37.31 -6.58 1.05
N PRO A 72 36.17 -7.28 1.22
CA PRO A 72 35.38 -7.14 2.43
C PRO A 72 36.13 -7.70 3.63
N ASP A 73 36.08 -6.98 4.73
CA ASP A 73 36.46 -7.50 6.03
C ASP A 73 35.26 -8.24 6.63
N TRP A 74 35.32 -9.58 6.65
CA TRP A 74 34.24 -10.48 7.03
C TRP A 74 34.03 -10.52 8.55
N LYS A 75 33.56 -9.40 9.11
CA LYS A 75 33.28 -9.27 10.54
C LYS A 75 31.97 -9.97 10.92
N PRO A 76 31.95 -10.85 11.94
CA PRO A 76 30.74 -11.54 12.40
C PRO A 76 29.58 -10.58 12.72
N ASN A 77 29.88 -9.45 13.35
CA ASN A 77 28.87 -8.43 13.65
C ASN A 77 28.22 -7.87 12.39
N GLY A 78 29.02 -7.57 11.35
CA GLY A 78 28.50 -7.10 10.06
C GLY A 78 27.58 -8.13 9.42
N LEU A 79 27.99 -9.40 9.38
CA LEU A 79 27.19 -10.51 8.88
C LEU A 79 25.85 -10.65 9.59
N VAL A 80 25.83 -10.55 10.93
CA VAL A 80 24.60 -10.66 11.73
C VAL A 80 23.65 -9.48 11.45
N PHE A 81 24.13 -8.23 11.50
CA PHE A 81 23.28 -7.07 11.26
C PHE A 81 22.77 -7.01 9.82
N SER A 82 23.59 -7.38 8.82
CA SER A 82 23.16 -7.50 7.43
C SER A 82 22.13 -8.62 7.24
N GLY A 83 22.30 -9.77 7.91
CA GLY A 83 21.34 -10.86 7.90
C GLY A 83 19.99 -10.45 8.51
N LEU A 84 20.01 -9.78 9.66
CA LEU A 84 18.80 -9.25 10.31
C LEU A 84 18.10 -8.21 9.42
N ALA A 85 18.85 -7.31 8.78
CA ALA A 85 18.28 -6.36 7.83
C ALA A 85 17.57 -7.07 6.67
N GLY A 86 18.17 -8.14 6.13
CA GLY A 86 17.55 -8.97 5.09
C GLY A 86 16.24 -9.64 5.56
N VAL A 87 16.24 -10.21 6.76
CA VAL A 87 15.03 -10.82 7.36
C VAL A 87 13.92 -9.77 7.55
N MET A 88 14.26 -8.59 8.08
CA MET A 88 13.30 -7.49 8.26
C MET A 88 12.70 -7.04 6.92
N GLY A 89 13.52 -6.96 5.86
CA GLY A 89 13.04 -6.65 4.51
C GLY A 89 12.08 -7.71 3.96
N ALA A 90 12.41 -9.00 4.13
CA ALA A 90 11.57 -10.10 3.68
C ALA A 90 10.22 -10.15 4.42
N ILE A 91 10.23 -9.95 5.74
CA ILE A 91 9.01 -9.85 6.56
C ILE A 91 8.16 -8.66 6.06
N GLY A 92 8.77 -7.49 5.85
CA GLY A 92 8.09 -6.31 5.34
C GLY A 92 7.36 -6.57 4.01
N ALA A 93 8.04 -7.21 3.05
CA ALA A 93 7.44 -7.56 1.76
C ALA A 93 6.25 -8.53 1.89
N ILE A 94 6.37 -9.54 2.76
CA ILE A 94 5.28 -10.48 3.05
C ILE A 94 4.08 -9.75 3.70
N CYS A 95 4.34 -8.86 4.65
CA CYS A 95 3.31 -8.06 5.32
C CYS A 95 2.54 -7.15 4.34
N VAL A 96 3.20 -6.51 3.37
CA VAL A 96 2.53 -5.69 2.33
C VAL A 96 1.48 -6.50 1.57
N ILE A 97 1.82 -7.74 1.22
CA ILE A 97 0.95 -8.63 0.45
C ILE A 97 -0.24 -9.10 1.29
N PHE A 98 0.00 -9.51 2.54
CA PHE A 98 -1.07 -9.92 3.44
C PHE A 98 -1.97 -8.77 3.84
N ALA A 99 -1.43 -7.58 4.10
CA ALA A 99 -2.22 -6.37 4.37
C ALA A 99 -3.18 -6.08 3.21
N SER A 100 -2.66 -6.16 1.98
CA SER A 100 -3.45 -5.91 0.77
C SER A 100 -4.50 -6.98 0.51
N LYS A 101 -4.23 -8.24 0.87
CA LYS A 101 -5.22 -9.32 0.89
C LYS A 101 -6.33 -9.00 1.89
N ALA A 102 -5.97 -8.73 3.14
CA ALA A 102 -6.92 -8.46 4.21
C ALA A 102 -7.86 -7.31 3.85
N ALA A 103 -7.33 -6.19 3.35
CA ALA A 103 -8.18 -5.07 2.94
C ALA A 103 -9.11 -5.39 1.76
N THR A 104 -8.65 -6.19 0.78
CA THR A 104 -9.54 -6.64 -0.30
C THR A 104 -10.66 -7.55 0.22
N GLU A 105 -10.36 -8.40 1.21
CA GLU A 105 -11.35 -9.29 1.83
C GLU A 105 -12.38 -8.51 2.66
N THR A 106 -11.95 -7.51 3.43
CA THR A 106 -12.84 -6.57 4.13
C THR A 106 -13.76 -5.84 3.15
N ALA A 107 -13.19 -5.27 2.07
CA ALA A 107 -13.94 -4.60 1.02
C ALA A 107 -15.02 -5.51 0.41
N LYS A 108 -14.66 -6.77 0.15
CA LYS A 108 -15.61 -7.75 -0.39
C LYS A 108 -16.75 -8.02 0.60
N GLY A 109 -16.45 -8.19 1.88
CA GLY A 109 -17.46 -8.44 2.92
C GLY A 109 -18.46 -7.29 3.05
N GLU A 110 -17.98 -6.05 3.03
CA GLU A 110 -18.85 -4.85 3.06
C GLU A 110 -19.71 -4.75 1.81
N PHE A 111 -19.13 -4.99 0.64
CA PHE A 111 -19.86 -4.98 -0.62
C PHE A 111 -20.99 -6.02 -0.64
N ASP A 112 -20.70 -7.26 -0.22
CA ASP A 112 -21.68 -8.33 -0.14
C ASP A 112 -22.79 -8.00 0.89
N THR A 113 -22.43 -7.33 1.98
CA THR A 113 -23.39 -6.84 3.00
C THR A 113 -24.32 -5.76 2.41
N GLN A 114 -23.79 -4.80 1.66
CA GLN A 114 -24.60 -3.76 1.00
C GLN A 114 -25.52 -4.35 -0.08
N VAL A 115 -25.02 -5.28 -0.90
CA VAL A 115 -25.86 -6.02 -1.87
C VAL A 115 -27.02 -6.72 -1.18
N THR A 116 -26.75 -7.37 -0.04
CA THR A 116 -27.78 -8.05 0.75
C THR A 116 -28.80 -7.06 1.31
N ALA A 117 -28.36 -5.91 1.84
CA ALA A 117 -29.23 -4.87 2.37
C ALA A 117 -30.13 -4.23 1.30
N LEU A 118 -29.59 -3.91 0.11
CA LEU A 118 -30.37 -3.39 -1.02
C LEU A 118 -31.38 -4.44 -1.51
N THR A 119 -30.97 -5.71 -1.59
CA THR A 119 -31.86 -6.82 -1.97
C THR A 119 -33.02 -6.98 -0.98
N ALA A 120 -32.75 -6.88 0.32
CA ALA A 120 -33.79 -6.90 1.35
C ALA A 120 -34.73 -5.68 1.25
N SER A 121 -34.19 -4.50 0.92
CA SER A 121 -34.97 -3.27 0.72
C SER A 121 -35.94 -3.38 -0.47
N ILE A 122 -35.52 -4.05 -1.55
CA ILE A 122 -36.37 -4.37 -2.72
C ILE A 122 -37.55 -5.28 -2.34
N GLN A 123 -37.33 -6.20 -1.39
CA GLN A 123 -38.37 -7.13 -0.94
C GLN A 123 -39.34 -6.49 0.07
N ALA A 124 -38.84 -5.56 0.89
CA ALA A 124 -39.61 -4.88 1.91
C ALA A 124 -40.46 -3.71 1.37
N GLU A 125 -40.09 -3.12 0.23
CA GLU A 125 -40.82 -1.98 -0.36
C GLU A 125 -42.02 -2.46 -1.20
N PRO A 126 -43.27 -2.12 -0.80
CA PRO A 126 -44.48 -2.55 -1.49
C PRO A 126 -44.82 -1.71 -2.73
N ASP A 127 -44.22 -0.52 -2.87
CA ASP A 127 -44.43 0.38 -4.00
C ASP A 127 -43.58 -0.05 -5.21
N PRO A 128 -44.21 -0.44 -6.34
CA PRO A 128 -43.49 -0.93 -7.52
C PRO A 128 -42.55 0.13 -8.14
N VAL A 129 -42.88 1.42 -8.03
CA VAL A 129 -42.05 2.51 -8.59
C VAL A 129 -40.75 2.64 -7.81
N LYS A 130 -40.81 2.60 -6.48
CA LYS A 130 -39.62 2.63 -5.64
C LYS A 130 -38.82 1.34 -5.77
N GLN A 131 -39.49 0.20 -5.94
CA GLN A 131 -38.80 -1.07 -6.15
C GLN A 131 -37.94 -1.05 -7.42
N GLU A 132 -38.41 -0.45 -8.51
CA GLU A 132 -37.60 -0.24 -9.73
C GLU A 132 -36.41 0.68 -9.47
N SER A 133 -36.58 1.75 -8.68
CA SER A 133 -35.47 2.65 -8.34
C SER A 133 -34.35 1.93 -7.56
N ILE A 134 -34.70 1.09 -6.57
CA ILE A 134 -33.71 0.35 -5.77
C ILE A 134 -33.06 -0.76 -6.59
N LYS A 135 -33.78 -1.39 -7.53
CA LYS A 135 -33.21 -2.34 -8.50
C LYS A 135 -32.19 -1.68 -9.42
N ALA A 136 -32.49 -0.45 -9.89
CA ALA A 136 -31.55 0.33 -10.67
C ALA A 136 -30.29 0.69 -9.85
N GLU A 137 -30.46 1.08 -8.59
CA GLU A 137 -29.36 1.35 -7.65
C GLU A 137 -28.50 0.11 -7.40
N LEU A 138 -29.12 -1.06 -7.13
CA LEU A 138 -28.42 -2.33 -6.95
C LEU A 138 -27.59 -2.70 -8.19
N THR A 139 -28.17 -2.51 -9.38
CA THR A 139 -27.50 -2.81 -10.64
C THR A 139 -26.30 -1.89 -10.87
N ALA A 140 -26.47 -0.59 -10.60
CA ALA A 140 -25.38 0.38 -10.65
C ALA A 140 -24.27 0.04 -9.65
N PHE A 141 -24.62 -0.28 -8.40
CA PHE A 141 -23.67 -0.67 -7.36
C PHE A 141 -22.91 -1.96 -7.73
N GLN A 142 -23.61 -2.95 -8.31
CA GLN A 142 -23.00 -4.18 -8.81
C GLN A 142 -22.03 -3.94 -9.97
N ALA A 143 -22.32 -2.98 -10.85
CA ALA A 143 -21.43 -2.60 -11.94
C ALA A 143 -20.12 -1.97 -11.43
N GLU A 144 -20.14 -1.30 -10.27
CA GLU A 144 -18.96 -0.65 -9.67
C GLU A 144 -18.09 -1.57 -8.81
N ARG A 145 -18.40 -2.87 -8.73
CA ARG A 145 -17.69 -3.83 -7.87
C ARG A 145 -16.17 -3.79 -8.00
N SER A 146 -15.63 -3.72 -9.22
CA SER A 146 -14.18 -3.71 -9.46
C SER A 146 -13.52 -2.46 -8.86
N THR A 147 -14.13 -1.29 -9.05
CA THR A 147 -13.68 0.00 -8.51
C THR A 147 -13.80 0.05 -6.99
N TYR A 148 -14.88 -0.53 -6.43
CA TYR A 148 -15.07 -0.66 -4.99
C TYR A 148 -13.92 -1.46 -4.36
N LEU A 149 -13.62 -2.65 -4.90
CA LEU A 149 -12.54 -3.51 -4.40
C LEU A 149 -11.14 -2.91 -4.63
N ALA A 150 -10.97 -2.11 -5.69
CA ALA A 150 -9.70 -1.42 -5.96
C ALA A 150 -9.44 -0.28 -4.97
N SER A 151 -10.48 0.42 -4.50
CA SER A 151 -10.36 1.58 -3.60
C SER A 151 -9.56 1.25 -2.34
N TYR A 152 -9.83 0.10 -1.72
CA TYR A 152 -9.13 -0.35 -0.52
C TYR A 152 -7.62 -0.56 -0.70
N ARG A 153 -7.17 -0.91 -1.91
CA ARG A 153 -5.76 -1.13 -2.22
C ARG A 153 -4.98 0.18 -2.37
N ILE A 154 -5.66 1.25 -2.76
CA ILE A 154 -5.05 2.56 -3.00
C ILE A 154 -4.43 3.12 -1.73
N TYR A 155 -4.91 2.74 -0.55
CA TYR A 155 -4.42 3.27 0.72
C TYR A 155 -3.26 2.50 1.34
N ILE A 156 -3.11 1.19 1.07
CA ILE A 156 -2.11 0.38 1.78
C ILE A 156 -0.68 0.76 1.42
N ALA A 157 -0.36 0.84 0.13
CA ALA A 157 1.00 1.16 -0.29
C ALA A 157 1.42 2.56 0.21
N PRO A 158 0.64 3.64 0.00
CA PRO A 158 0.99 4.95 0.56
C PRO A 158 1.21 4.93 2.07
N LEU A 159 0.38 4.24 2.85
CA LEU A 159 0.57 4.17 4.30
C LEU A 159 1.89 3.52 4.70
N ILE A 160 2.25 2.40 4.06
CA ILE A 160 3.52 1.71 4.34
C ILE A 160 4.71 2.59 3.91
N PHE A 161 4.63 3.19 2.73
CA PHE A 161 5.72 4.01 2.18
C PHE A 161 5.82 5.41 2.78
N CYS A 162 4.81 5.89 3.50
CA CYS A 162 4.92 7.09 4.34
C CYS A 162 5.45 6.75 5.74
N LEU A 163 5.03 5.62 6.31
CA LEU A 163 5.42 5.21 7.66
C LEU A 163 6.87 4.69 7.73
N ALA A 164 7.33 3.95 6.72
CA ALA A 164 8.66 3.36 6.73
C ALA A 164 9.80 4.41 6.79
N PRO A 165 9.79 5.49 5.97
CA PRO A 165 10.78 6.57 6.10
C PRO A 165 10.72 7.28 7.45
N LEU A 166 9.53 7.46 8.01
CA LEU A 166 9.36 8.06 9.34
C LEU A 166 10.02 7.20 10.42
N ILE A 167 9.72 5.89 10.46
CA ILE A 167 10.34 4.95 11.41
C ILE A 167 11.86 4.93 11.21
N ASN A 168 12.34 4.87 9.97
CA ASN A 168 13.77 4.90 9.67
C ASN A 168 14.44 6.18 10.20
N THR A 169 13.79 7.33 10.03
CA THR A 169 14.29 8.62 10.53
C THR A 169 14.35 8.63 12.04
N LEU A 170 13.27 8.22 12.72
CA LEU A 170 13.23 8.14 14.18
C LEU A 170 14.27 7.17 14.74
N MET A 171 14.45 6.01 14.10
CA MET A 171 15.46 5.05 14.49
C MET A 171 16.88 5.62 14.31
N SER A 172 17.11 6.32 13.20
CA SER A 172 18.40 6.96 12.89
C SER A 172 18.71 8.15 13.81
N LEU A 173 17.70 8.77 14.44
CA LEU A 173 17.92 9.82 15.44
C LEU A 173 18.47 9.27 16.74
N VAL A 174 18.07 8.04 17.10
CA VAL A 174 18.33 7.45 18.42
C VAL A 174 19.43 6.40 18.38
N TRP A 175 19.63 5.66 17.28
CA TRP A 175 20.57 4.55 17.21
C TRP A 175 21.74 4.82 16.26
N HIS A 176 22.93 4.93 16.85
CA HIS A 176 24.19 5.26 16.16
C HIS A 176 25.25 4.18 16.42
N PRO A 177 25.17 3.01 15.76
CA PRO A 177 26.09 1.91 16.00
C PRO A 177 27.55 2.31 15.74
N LYS A 178 28.44 2.10 16.72
CA LYS A 178 29.89 2.38 16.62
C LYS A 178 30.71 1.09 16.52
N PRO A 179 31.89 1.09 15.88
CA PRO A 179 32.80 -0.04 15.91
C PRO A 179 33.09 -0.47 17.37
N GLY A 180 32.76 -1.71 17.72
CA GLY A 180 32.94 -2.24 19.09
C GLY A 180 31.80 -1.95 20.08
N ASN A 181 30.85 -1.05 19.76
CA ASN A 181 29.65 -0.81 20.55
C ASN A 181 28.41 -0.64 19.63
N PRO A 182 27.78 -1.74 19.20
CA PRO A 182 26.65 -1.68 18.27
C PRO A 182 25.37 -1.14 18.90
N TRP A 183 25.25 -1.15 20.24
CA TRP A 183 24.06 -0.69 20.98
C TRP A 183 24.26 0.72 21.55
N HIS A 184 24.85 1.61 20.75
CA HIS A 184 25.03 2.99 21.14
C HIS A 184 23.78 3.80 20.75
N PHE A 185 23.07 4.30 21.76
CA PHE A 185 21.91 5.16 21.58
C PHE A 185 22.22 6.57 22.06
N ASP A 186 22.03 7.55 21.19
CA ASP A 186 22.24 8.97 21.49
C ASP A 186 21.21 9.78 20.70
N LEU A 187 20.65 10.84 21.31
CA LEU A 187 19.63 11.66 20.68
C LEU A 187 20.29 12.86 20.00
N VAL A 188 20.67 12.68 18.74
CA VAL A 188 21.20 13.76 17.91
C VAL A 188 20.02 14.39 17.18
N ILE A 189 19.55 15.56 17.64
CA ILE A 189 18.54 16.33 16.92
C ILE A 189 19.26 17.17 15.86
N PRO A 190 19.16 16.84 14.56
CA PRO A 190 19.81 17.62 13.51
C PRO A 190 19.08 18.95 13.31
N SER A 191 19.58 19.76 12.37
CA SER A 191 19.03 21.09 12.05
C SER A 191 17.49 21.12 11.94
N TRP A 192 16.89 22.28 12.21
CA TRP A 192 15.43 22.51 12.27
C TRP A 192 14.62 22.07 11.03
N HIS A 193 15.28 21.83 9.89
CA HIS A 193 14.67 21.29 8.67
C HIS A 193 14.15 19.85 8.82
N LEU A 194 14.79 19.00 9.65
CA LEU A 194 14.36 17.60 9.81
C LEU A 194 13.01 17.50 10.55
N PRO A 195 12.78 18.16 11.70
CA PRO A 195 11.47 18.19 12.33
C PRO A 195 10.37 18.73 11.41
N LEU A 196 10.67 19.73 10.59
CA LEU A 196 9.73 20.27 9.62
C LEU A 196 9.39 19.25 8.52
N GLY A 197 10.38 18.50 8.02
CA GLY A 197 10.15 17.40 7.08
C GLY A 197 9.29 16.28 7.70
N ILE A 198 9.54 15.92 8.95
CA ILE A 198 8.73 14.94 9.70
C ILE A 198 7.28 15.45 9.82
N LEU A 199 7.07 16.72 10.11
CA LEU A 199 5.75 17.32 10.18
C LEU A 199 5.02 17.22 8.83
N PHE A 200 5.69 17.52 7.71
CA PHE A 200 5.08 17.37 6.38
C PHE A 200 4.74 15.93 6.04
N VAL A 201 5.58 14.96 6.40
CA VAL A 201 5.27 13.53 6.24
C VAL A 201 4.09 13.12 7.10
N ALA A 202 4.01 13.59 8.35
CA ALA A 202 2.88 13.32 9.23
C ALA A 202 1.57 13.91 8.68
N VAL A 203 1.60 15.14 8.17
CA VAL A 203 0.46 15.78 7.50
C VAL A 203 0.05 15.01 6.24
N GLY A 204 1.01 14.62 5.39
CA GLY A 204 0.73 13.81 4.20
C GLY A 204 0.10 12.45 4.55
N THR A 205 0.63 11.76 5.57
CA THR A 205 0.06 10.50 6.07
C THR A 205 -1.36 10.69 6.60
N PHE A 206 -1.58 11.75 7.38
CA PHE A 206 -2.90 12.12 7.88
C PHE A 206 -3.88 12.40 6.73
N LEU A 207 -3.48 13.17 5.72
CA LEU A 207 -4.34 13.46 4.57
C LEU A 207 -4.70 12.21 3.77
N VAL A 208 -3.79 11.25 3.64
CA VAL A 208 -4.08 9.94 3.01
C VAL A 208 -5.08 9.14 3.84
N LEU A 209 -4.90 9.07 5.16
CA LEU A 209 -5.83 8.40 6.07
C LEU A 209 -7.19 9.09 6.09
N TYR A 210 -7.22 10.41 6.13
CA TYR A 210 -8.43 11.21 6.04
C TYR A 210 -9.13 11.03 4.69
N SER A 211 -8.37 10.97 3.58
CA SER A 211 -8.93 10.67 2.26
C SER A 211 -9.53 9.27 2.20
N LYS A 212 -8.93 8.29 2.89
CA LYS A 212 -9.51 6.96 3.07
C LYS A 212 -10.84 7.03 3.81
N GLU A 213 -10.85 7.61 5.00
CA GLU A 213 -12.07 7.73 5.81
C GLU A 213 -13.15 8.53 5.08
N ALA A 214 -12.79 9.62 4.41
CA ALA A 214 -13.71 10.42 3.61
C ALA A 214 -14.28 9.64 2.42
N SER A 215 -13.47 8.80 1.78
CA SER A 215 -13.93 7.95 0.67
C SER A 215 -14.81 6.79 1.15
N GLU A 216 -14.53 6.24 2.33
CA GLU A 216 -15.36 5.26 3.02
C GLU A 216 -16.70 5.89 3.46
N ALA A 217 -16.67 7.08 4.07
CA ALA A 217 -17.85 7.82 4.51
C ALA A 217 -18.72 8.31 3.35
N SER A 218 -18.12 8.75 2.25
CA SER A 218 -18.85 9.19 1.05
C SER A 218 -19.51 8.05 0.29
N LYS A 219 -19.04 6.80 0.46
CA LYS A 219 -19.67 5.59 -0.09
C LYS A 219 -20.64 4.91 0.88
N ALA A 220 -20.59 5.26 2.18
CA ALA A 220 -21.54 4.82 3.19
C ALA A 220 -22.78 5.74 3.31
N ALA A 221 -22.75 6.93 2.70
CA ALA A 221 -23.89 7.83 2.66
C ALA A 221 -24.91 7.37 1.60
N PRO A 222 -26.18 7.12 1.97
CA PRO A 222 -27.25 6.91 1.00
C PRO A 222 -27.33 8.14 0.08
N ALA A 223 -27.46 7.92 -1.22
CA ALA A 223 -27.61 9.01 -2.18
C ALA A 223 -28.75 9.97 -1.75
N PRO A 224 -28.61 11.30 -1.94
CA PRO A 224 -29.66 12.24 -1.56
C PRO A 224 -30.95 11.90 -2.33
N LYS A 225 -32.06 11.74 -1.60
CA LYS A 225 -33.40 11.65 -2.18
C LYS A 225 -33.56 12.75 -3.25
N PRO A 226 -33.96 12.42 -4.49
CA PRO A 226 -34.38 13.43 -5.45
C PRO A 226 -35.48 14.28 -4.78
N ALA A 227 -35.23 15.58 -4.66
CA ALA A 227 -36.21 16.51 -4.11
C ALA A 227 -37.48 16.43 -4.97
N ALA A 228 -38.58 16.02 -4.35
CA ALA A 228 -39.89 16.01 -4.97
C ALA A 228 -40.18 17.41 -5.54
N ALA A 229 -40.36 17.48 -6.85
CA ALA A 229 -40.83 18.70 -7.50
C ALA A 229 -42.17 19.11 -6.86
N LYS A 230 -42.22 20.34 -6.35
CA LYS A 230 -43.46 20.96 -5.85
C LYS A 230 -44.53 20.90 -6.95
N PRO A 231 -45.77 20.44 -6.66
CA PRO A 231 -46.87 20.53 -7.61
C PRO A 231 -47.12 22.01 -7.92
N ALA A 232 -47.19 22.35 -9.21
CA ALA A 232 -47.66 23.64 -9.66
C ALA A 232 -49.10 23.85 -9.17
N GLU A 233 -49.29 24.89 -8.38
CA GLU A 233 -50.58 25.35 -7.90
C GLU A 233 -51.42 25.76 -9.12
N ALA A 234 -52.48 25.00 -9.39
CA ALA A 234 -53.51 25.36 -10.35
C ALA A 234 -54.31 26.53 -9.76
N GLY A 235 -53.95 27.75 -10.15
CA GLY A 235 -54.72 28.96 -9.89
C GLY A 235 -55.79 29.18 -10.96
N SER A 236 -57.02 29.37 -10.48
CA SER A 236 -58.27 29.59 -11.21
C SER A 236 -58.33 30.91 -11.98
#